data_AF-A0A7C0V266-F1
#
_entry.id   AF-A0A7C0V266-F1
#
_cell.length_a   1.000
_cell.length_b   1.000
_cell.length_c   1.000
_cell.angle_alpha   90.00
_cell.angle_beta   90.00
_cell.angle_gamma   90.00
#
_symmetry.space_group_name_H-M   'P 1'
#
loop_
_entity.id
_entity.type
_entity.pdbx_description
1 polymer ?
#
loop_
_entity_poly.entity_id
_entity_poly.type
_entity_poly.pdbx_seq_one_letter_code
_entity_poly.pdbx_strand_id
1 'polypeptide(L)'
;MFEAHQMHCLESGEIASLLSKTLYERLFPRRLELVPQLNEVYELELAYYESQLLSDEEILRNGAYFARVDGHLTRHFLMCQGQPLKLARHSSSRLKSFFESNQFKTGYATHGLFPYRGKFHPQMIKGLINVMGIKPGDTVLDPMMGSGTVPLEATLMGINSIGIDTSPFCVFMAKAKIEGLIVPLTDIKVALQEFDSTFKYLAQEASVGESYIGNEQVSLFKSESPPSRRASERYEIFENQSVKNYLMLAFLDAKGYAERSKRKSF
;
A
#
# COMPACT_ATOMS: atom_id res chain seq x y z
N MET A 1 16.29 31.88 -49.91
CA MET A 1 15.60 30.75 -50.59
C MET A 1 14.98 29.92 -49.47
N PHE A 2 13.73 30.23 -49.11
CA PHE A 2 12.99 29.54 -48.06
C PHE A 2 12.11 28.49 -48.75
N GLU A 3 12.36 27.21 -48.47
CA GLU A 3 11.49 26.11 -48.91
C GLU A 3 10.16 26.19 -48.15
N ALA A 4 9.07 26.24 -48.91
CA ALA A 4 7.72 26.15 -48.38
C ALA A 4 7.48 24.74 -47.83
N HIS A 5 7.25 24.61 -46.54
CA HIS A 5 6.70 23.39 -45.95
C HIS A 5 5.32 23.12 -46.56
N GLN A 6 5.23 22.09 -47.41
CA GLN A 6 3.96 21.52 -47.85
C GLN A 6 3.19 21.00 -46.63
N MET A 7 2.09 21.68 -46.31
CA MET A 7 1.05 21.13 -45.42
C MET A 7 0.35 20.00 -46.16
N HIS A 8 0.69 18.76 -45.83
CA HIS A 8 0.03 17.57 -46.35
C HIS A 8 -1.41 17.53 -45.80
N CYS A 9 -2.41 17.75 -46.65
CA CYS A 9 -3.81 17.50 -46.30
C CYS A 9 -4.02 15.98 -46.19
N LEU A 10 -4.30 15.49 -44.99
CA LEU A 10 -4.60 14.07 -44.74
C LEU A 10 -5.95 13.70 -45.38
N GLU A 11 -6.00 12.57 -46.10
CA GLU A 11 -7.24 12.06 -46.68
C GLU A 11 -8.19 11.52 -45.59
N SER A 12 -9.51 11.48 -45.85
CA SER A 12 -10.51 11.06 -44.85
C SER A 12 -10.30 9.64 -44.31
N GLY A 13 -9.74 8.73 -45.12
CA GLY A 13 -9.33 7.39 -44.70
C GLY A 13 -8.10 7.37 -43.78
N GLU A 14 -7.17 8.31 -43.96
CA GLU A 14 -6.00 8.46 -43.09
C GLU A 14 -6.39 9.02 -41.72
N ILE A 15 -7.33 9.96 -41.68
CA ILE A 15 -7.87 10.51 -40.43
C ILE A 15 -8.56 9.41 -39.61
N ALA A 16 -9.41 8.59 -40.23
CA ALA A 16 -10.08 7.49 -39.54
C ALA A 16 -9.09 6.43 -39.00
N SER A 17 -8.04 6.11 -39.77
CA SER A 17 -6.95 5.22 -39.35
C SER A 17 -6.07 5.80 -38.24
N LEU A 18 -5.91 7.12 -38.19
CA LEU A 18 -5.18 7.80 -37.13
C LEU A 18 -6.00 7.84 -35.83
N LEU A 19 -7.29 8.13 -35.92
CA LEU A 19 -8.20 8.21 -34.78
C LEU A 19 -8.55 6.84 -34.18
N SER A 20 -8.37 5.75 -34.92
CA SER A 20 -8.53 4.38 -34.41
C SER A 20 -7.33 3.88 -33.62
N LYS A 21 -6.17 4.52 -33.74
CA LYS A 21 -4.95 4.19 -32.99
C LYS A 21 -4.91 4.94 -31.69
N THR A 22 -4.49 4.27 -30.63
CA THR A 22 -4.23 4.93 -29.35
C THR A 22 -2.75 5.27 -29.22
N LEU A 23 -2.43 6.32 -28.45
CA LEU A 23 -1.02 6.62 -28.11
C LEU A 23 -0.35 5.44 -27.42
N TYR A 24 -1.10 4.61 -26.71
CA TYR A 24 -0.60 3.42 -26.02
C TYR A 24 0.06 2.41 -26.96
N GLU A 25 -0.52 2.17 -28.13
CA GLU A 25 0.05 1.25 -29.13
C GLU A 25 1.39 1.72 -29.72
N ARG A 26 1.68 3.02 -29.60
CA ARG A 26 2.97 3.60 -30.00
C ARG A 26 3.98 3.64 -28.86
N LEU A 27 3.50 3.82 -27.62
CA LEU A 27 4.35 3.94 -26.44
C LEU A 27 4.82 2.58 -25.92
N PHE A 28 3.98 1.55 -26.05
CA PHE A 28 4.22 0.24 -25.44
C PHE A 28 4.19 -0.87 -26.49
N PRO A 29 5.08 -1.87 -26.38
CA PRO A 29 4.99 -3.09 -27.17
C PRO A 29 3.65 -3.81 -26.98
N ARG A 30 3.11 -4.43 -28.03
CA ARG A 30 1.82 -5.17 -27.99
C ARG A 30 1.75 -6.28 -26.94
N ARG A 31 2.90 -6.79 -26.49
CA ARG A 31 2.98 -7.81 -25.43
C ARG A 31 2.66 -7.26 -24.03
N LEU A 32 2.73 -5.94 -23.83
CA LEU A 32 2.51 -5.29 -22.55
C LEU A 32 1.11 -4.70 -22.48
N GLU A 33 0.34 -5.13 -21.47
CA GLU A 33 -0.99 -4.58 -21.18
C GLU A 33 -0.91 -3.74 -19.91
N LEU A 34 -1.31 -2.48 -19.97
CA LEU A 34 -1.31 -1.57 -18.81
C LEU A 34 -2.35 -1.99 -17.77
N VAL A 35 -2.11 -1.63 -16.51
CA VAL A 35 -3.15 -1.72 -15.48
C VAL A 35 -4.32 -0.79 -15.80
N PRO A 36 -5.57 -1.15 -15.42
CA PRO A 36 -6.71 -0.26 -15.59
C PRO A 36 -6.52 1.08 -14.85
N GLN A 37 -7.15 2.14 -15.38
CA GLN A 37 -7.26 3.45 -14.71
C GLN A 37 -5.92 4.18 -14.46
N LEU A 38 -4.95 3.96 -15.35
CA LEU A 38 -3.69 4.69 -15.38
C LEU A 38 -3.92 6.03 -16.10
N ASN A 39 -4.31 7.03 -15.31
CA ASN A 39 -4.89 8.29 -15.81
C ASN A 39 -3.92 9.48 -15.71
N GLU A 40 -2.82 9.34 -14.98
CA GLU A 40 -1.88 10.43 -14.75
C GLU A 40 -0.69 10.34 -15.73
N VAL A 41 -0.24 11.50 -16.22
CA VAL A 41 0.88 11.56 -17.19
C VAL A 41 2.17 10.97 -16.61
N TYR A 42 2.45 11.22 -15.33
CA TYR A 42 3.64 10.67 -14.67
C TYR A 42 3.57 9.14 -14.52
N GLU A 43 2.37 8.55 -14.40
CA GLU A 43 2.22 7.10 -14.35
C GLU A 43 2.55 6.49 -15.70
N LEU A 44 2.16 7.14 -16.80
CA LEU A 44 2.50 6.71 -18.15
C LEU A 44 4.00 6.81 -18.43
N GLU A 45 4.62 7.87 -17.94
CA GLU A 45 6.07 8.07 -18.05
C GLU A 45 6.85 6.99 -17.28
N LEU A 46 6.45 6.70 -16.04
CA LEU A 46 7.06 5.61 -15.25
C LEU A 46 6.81 4.24 -15.88
N ALA A 47 5.61 3.98 -16.42
CA ALA A 47 5.32 2.77 -17.17
C ALA A 47 6.22 2.66 -18.41
N TYR A 48 6.45 3.77 -19.11
CA TYR A 48 7.36 3.82 -20.25
C TYR A 48 8.77 3.44 -19.81
N TYR A 49 9.30 4.04 -18.75
CA TYR A 49 10.62 3.67 -18.23
C TYR A 49 10.71 2.20 -17.81
N GLU A 50 9.70 1.67 -17.11
CA GLU A 50 9.65 0.23 -16.79
C GLU A 50 9.72 -0.64 -18.06
N SER A 51 8.99 -0.27 -19.13
CA SER A 51 9.00 -1.03 -20.38
C SER A 51 10.34 -1.04 -21.12
N GLN A 52 11.20 -0.04 -20.85
CA GLN A 52 12.53 0.06 -21.46
C GLN A 52 13.63 -0.55 -20.57
N LEU A 53 13.48 -0.48 -19.25
CA LEU A 53 14.51 -0.83 -18.28
C LEU A 53 14.40 -2.25 -17.74
N LEU A 54 13.19 -2.82 -17.69
CA LEU A 54 12.93 -4.13 -17.10
C LEU A 54 12.75 -5.18 -18.18
N SER A 55 13.25 -6.38 -17.91
CA SER A 55 12.88 -7.57 -18.66
C SER A 55 11.43 -7.98 -18.39
N ASP A 56 10.86 -8.77 -19.28
CA ASP A 56 9.49 -9.28 -19.15
C ASP A 56 9.29 -10.05 -17.83
N GLU A 57 10.28 -10.83 -17.38
CA GLU A 57 10.28 -11.51 -16.09
C GLU A 57 10.29 -10.55 -14.89
N GLU A 58 11.05 -9.45 -15.00
CA GLU A 58 11.07 -8.43 -13.96
C GLU A 58 9.75 -7.66 -13.89
N ILE A 59 9.11 -7.40 -15.04
CA ILE A 59 7.77 -6.79 -15.09
C ILE A 59 6.74 -7.75 -14.48
N LEU A 60 6.76 -9.03 -14.85
CA LEU A 60 5.87 -10.05 -14.28
C LEU A 60 5.98 -10.13 -12.75
N ARG A 61 7.21 -10.09 -12.23
CA ARG A 61 7.47 -10.20 -10.80
C ARG A 61 7.20 -8.91 -10.02
N ASN A 62 7.65 -7.77 -10.56
CA ASN A 62 7.83 -6.53 -9.82
C ASN A 62 7.46 -5.25 -10.59
N GLY A 63 6.95 -5.32 -11.83
CA GLY A 63 6.43 -4.16 -12.55
C GLY A 63 5.26 -3.51 -11.82
N ALA A 64 5.15 -2.17 -11.90
CA ALA A 64 4.11 -1.41 -11.21
C ALA A 64 2.91 -1.11 -12.11
N TYR A 65 3.12 -0.98 -13.41
CA TYR A 65 2.12 -0.38 -14.31
C TYR A 65 1.52 -1.31 -15.36
N PHE A 66 1.93 -2.58 -15.40
CA PHE A 66 1.43 -3.55 -16.36
C PHE A 66 0.54 -4.59 -15.68
N ALA A 67 -0.65 -4.82 -16.23
CA ALA A 67 -1.53 -5.93 -15.87
C ALA A 67 -1.02 -7.26 -16.42
N ARG A 68 -0.46 -7.25 -17.65
CA ARG A 68 0.04 -8.45 -18.32
C ARG A 68 1.33 -8.25 -19.09
N VAL A 69 2.05 -9.36 -19.24
CA VAL A 69 3.14 -9.55 -20.20
C VAL A 69 2.87 -10.83 -20.97
N ASP A 70 2.75 -10.75 -22.30
CA ASP A 70 2.40 -11.86 -23.19
C ASP A 70 1.20 -12.69 -22.69
N GLY A 71 0.15 -11.99 -22.25
CA GLY A 71 -1.08 -12.61 -21.73
C GLY A 71 -0.99 -13.13 -20.28
N HIS A 72 0.18 -13.17 -19.65
CA HIS A 72 0.36 -13.60 -18.27
C HIS A 72 0.14 -12.45 -17.30
N LEU A 73 -0.66 -12.67 -16.24
CA LEU A 73 -0.93 -11.66 -15.22
C LEU A 73 0.32 -11.35 -14.39
N THR A 74 0.61 -10.06 -14.19
CA THR A 74 1.69 -9.64 -13.29
C THR A 74 1.32 -9.87 -11.83
N ARG A 75 2.33 -10.05 -10.98
CA ARG A 75 2.14 -10.19 -9.54
C ARG A 75 1.50 -8.94 -8.92
N HIS A 76 1.83 -7.74 -9.41
CA HIS A 76 1.21 -6.49 -8.94
C HIS A 76 -0.30 -6.49 -9.19
N PHE A 77 -0.72 -6.87 -10.40
CA PHE A 77 -2.12 -6.96 -10.75
C PHE A 77 -2.86 -7.99 -9.88
N LEU A 78 -2.30 -9.18 -9.71
CA LEU A 78 -2.87 -10.23 -8.85
C LEU A 78 -3.02 -9.77 -7.39
N MET A 79 -2.04 -9.04 -6.86
CA MET A 79 -2.08 -8.49 -5.51
C MET A 79 -3.20 -7.46 -5.35
N CYS A 80 -3.48 -6.70 -6.40
CA CYS A 80 -4.52 -5.68 -6.41
C CYS A 80 -5.93 -6.27 -6.62
N GLN A 81 -6.09 -7.45 -7.24
CA GLN A 81 -7.41 -8.03 -7.58
C GLN A 81 -8.29 -8.40 -6.37
N GLY A 82 -7.78 -8.33 -5.14
CA GLY A 82 -8.59 -8.50 -3.93
C GLY A 82 -9.61 -7.37 -3.74
N GLN A 83 -10.72 -7.65 -3.06
CA GLN A 83 -11.62 -6.57 -2.63
C GLN A 83 -10.87 -5.65 -1.65
N PRO A 84 -10.84 -4.32 -1.87
CA PRO A 84 -10.33 -3.40 -0.87
C PRO A 84 -11.09 -3.60 0.45
N LEU A 85 -10.43 -3.28 1.57
CA LEU A 85 -10.91 -3.45 2.96
C LEU A 85 -12.45 -3.29 3.03
N LYS A 86 -13.17 -4.32 3.51
CA LYS A 86 -14.65 -4.31 3.53
C LYS A 86 -15.16 -3.09 4.29
N LEU A 87 -15.56 -2.08 3.54
CA LEU A 87 -16.18 -0.89 4.09
C LEU A 87 -17.50 -1.27 4.77
N ALA A 88 -17.80 -0.63 5.89
CA ALA A 88 -19.08 -0.83 6.57
C ALA A 88 -20.24 -0.57 5.60
N ARG A 89 -21.33 -1.35 5.70
CA ARG A 89 -22.46 -1.29 4.74
C ARG A 89 -23.02 0.13 4.54
N HIS A 90 -22.98 0.95 5.60
CA HIS A 90 -23.41 2.35 5.64
C HIS A 90 -22.38 3.37 5.12
N SER A 91 -21.27 2.93 4.52
CA SER A 91 -20.29 3.82 3.90
C SER A 91 -20.89 4.54 2.68
N SER A 92 -20.60 5.83 2.55
CA SER A 92 -21.08 6.64 1.42
C SER A 92 -20.60 6.08 0.07
N SER A 93 -21.39 6.27 -0.99
CA SER A 93 -21.04 5.92 -2.37
C SER A 93 -19.68 6.51 -2.80
N ARG A 94 -19.40 7.76 -2.42
CA ARG A 94 -18.12 8.44 -2.69
C ARG A 94 -16.92 7.70 -2.10
N LEU A 95 -17.05 7.14 -0.89
CA LEU A 95 -15.98 6.39 -0.24
C LEU A 95 -15.75 5.04 -0.94
N LYS A 96 -16.84 4.35 -1.31
CA LYS A 96 -16.76 3.09 -2.07
C LYS A 96 -16.05 3.30 -3.41
N SER A 97 -16.48 4.30 -4.17
CA SER A 97 -15.87 4.66 -5.46
C SER A 97 -14.40 5.09 -5.33
N PHE A 98 -14.01 5.77 -4.24
CA PHE A 98 -12.61 6.10 -3.99
C PHE A 98 -11.73 4.86 -3.82
N PHE A 99 -12.17 3.85 -3.07
CA PHE A 99 -11.40 2.62 -2.88
C PHE A 99 -11.37 1.75 -4.15
N GLU A 100 -12.46 1.70 -4.91
CA GLU A 100 -12.52 1.02 -6.20
C GLU A 100 -11.56 1.65 -7.22
N SER A 101 -11.54 2.99 -7.30
CA SER A 101 -10.66 3.72 -8.24
C SER A 101 -9.18 3.73 -7.84
N ASN A 102 -8.88 3.59 -6.55
CA ASN A 102 -7.51 3.58 -6.03
C ASN A 102 -6.99 2.18 -5.67
N GLN A 103 -7.67 1.12 -6.11
CA GLN A 103 -7.31 -0.27 -5.81
C GLN A 103 -5.87 -0.57 -6.22
N PHE A 104 -5.47 -0.20 -7.44
CA PHE A 104 -4.12 -0.41 -7.98
C PHE A 104 -3.09 0.60 -7.47
N LYS A 105 -3.54 1.77 -6.98
CA LYS A 105 -2.68 2.86 -6.54
C LYS A 105 -2.26 2.70 -5.09
N THR A 106 -3.24 2.51 -4.18
CA THR A 106 -3.04 2.56 -2.72
C THR A 106 -3.76 1.47 -1.92
N GLY A 107 -4.65 0.70 -2.57
CA GLY A 107 -5.59 -0.20 -1.90
C GLY A 107 -5.13 -1.65 -1.69
N TYR A 108 -3.89 -1.99 -2.09
CA TYR A 108 -3.37 -3.36 -2.05
C TYR A 108 -2.47 -3.62 -0.84
N ALA A 109 -2.20 -4.91 -0.59
CA ALA A 109 -1.43 -5.40 0.55
C ALA A 109 -1.92 -4.79 1.88
N THR A 110 -1.02 -4.25 2.71
CA THR A 110 -1.34 -3.62 3.99
C THR A 110 -1.29 -2.09 3.95
N HIS A 111 -1.15 -1.47 2.77
CA HIS A 111 -1.06 -0.01 2.62
C HIS A 111 -2.28 0.75 3.10
N GLY A 112 -3.45 0.13 2.97
CA GLY A 112 -4.74 0.68 3.37
C GLY A 112 -5.01 0.65 4.87
N LEU A 113 -4.25 -0.16 5.63
CA LEU A 113 -4.39 -0.25 7.08
C LEU A 113 -3.92 1.06 7.73
N PHE A 114 -4.74 1.70 8.54
CA PHE A 114 -4.41 2.98 9.19
C PHE A 114 -3.99 4.08 8.18
N PRO A 115 -4.95 4.76 7.53
CA PRO A 115 -4.67 5.82 6.56
C PRO A 115 -3.85 6.98 7.17
N TYR A 116 -2.75 7.33 6.51
CA TYR A 116 -1.87 8.43 6.90
C TYR A 116 -1.97 9.57 5.88
N ARG A 117 -2.10 10.81 6.35
CA ARG A 117 -2.20 11.99 5.48
C ARG A 117 -0.82 12.35 4.93
N GLY A 118 -0.77 12.73 3.65
CA GLY A 118 0.49 13.12 3.00
C GLY A 118 1.46 11.96 2.73
N LYS A 119 0.96 10.72 2.63
CA LYS A 119 1.78 9.56 2.21
C LYS A 119 1.93 9.49 0.69
N PHE A 120 3.02 8.86 0.22
CA PHE A 120 3.19 8.53 -1.19
C PHE A 120 2.13 7.53 -1.69
N HIS A 121 1.88 7.54 -2.99
CA HIS A 121 1.16 6.45 -3.66
C HIS A 121 2.08 5.23 -3.77
N PRO A 122 1.73 4.07 -3.18
CA PRO A 122 2.53 2.86 -3.24
C PRO A 122 2.99 2.46 -4.65
N GLN A 123 2.07 2.46 -5.62
CA GLN A 123 2.39 2.12 -7.01
C GLN A 123 3.47 3.04 -7.62
N MET A 124 3.45 4.34 -7.29
CA MET A 124 4.47 5.29 -7.73
C MET A 124 5.84 4.94 -7.15
N ILE A 125 5.90 4.60 -5.86
CA ILE A 125 7.16 4.20 -5.21
C ILE A 125 7.73 2.93 -5.85
N LYS A 126 6.87 1.96 -6.15
CA LYS A 126 7.26 0.74 -6.87
C LYS A 126 7.92 1.06 -8.22
N GLY A 127 7.29 1.93 -9.01
CA GLY A 127 7.84 2.41 -10.27
C GLY A 127 9.17 3.13 -10.10
N LEU A 128 9.30 4.01 -9.10
CA LEU A 128 10.55 4.73 -8.82
C LEU A 128 11.68 3.78 -8.43
N ILE A 129 11.42 2.79 -7.56
CA ILE A 129 12.42 1.77 -7.18
C ILE A 129 12.93 1.03 -8.42
N ASN A 130 12.02 0.64 -9.33
CA ASN A 130 12.37 -0.01 -10.59
C ASN A 130 13.21 0.90 -11.51
N VAL A 131 12.82 2.17 -11.67
CA VAL A 131 13.54 3.16 -12.49
C VAL A 131 14.92 3.49 -11.93
N MET A 132 15.07 3.50 -10.61
CA MET A 132 16.36 3.63 -9.93
C MET A 132 17.27 2.40 -10.10
N GLY A 133 16.75 1.31 -10.67
CA GLY A 133 17.52 0.10 -10.95
C GLY A 133 17.79 -0.77 -9.72
N ILE A 134 17.05 -0.59 -8.62
CA ILE A 134 17.25 -1.31 -7.36
C ILE A 134 16.70 -2.74 -7.48
N LYS A 135 17.50 -3.74 -7.09
CA LYS A 135 17.20 -5.16 -7.27
C LYS A 135 17.17 -5.91 -5.92
N PRO A 136 16.56 -7.12 -5.87
CA PRO A 136 16.71 -8.00 -4.72
C PRO A 136 18.18 -8.22 -4.35
N GLY A 137 18.52 -8.02 -3.09
CA GLY A 137 19.90 -7.99 -2.59
C GLY A 137 20.40 -6.58 -2.26
N ASP A 138 19.88 -5.55 -2.94
CA ASP A 138 20.16 -4.15 -2.61
C ASP A 138 19.41 -3.72 -1.34
N THR A 139 19.76 -2.54 -0.82
CA THR A 139 19.14 -1.92 0.34
C THR A 139 18.65 -0.50 0.04
N VAL A 140 17.40 -0.20 0.37
CA VAL A 140 16.81 1.14 0.29
C VAL A 140 16.76 1.79 1.66
N LEU A 141 17.13 3.07 1.76
CA LEU A 141 16.96 3.88 2.96
C LEU A 141 15.86 4.92 2.74
N ASP A 142 14.88 4.95 3.63
CA ASP A 142 13.91 6.04 3.77
C ASP A 142 14.11 6.74 5.12
N PRO A 143 14.77 7.92 5.17
CA PRO A 143 15.10 8.58 6.42
C PRO A 143 13.91 9.33 7.07
N MET A 144 12.76 9.40 6.39
CA MET A 144 11.55 10.08 6.84
C MET A 144 10.31 9.27 6.44
N MET A 145 10.29 8.00 6.82
CA MET A 145 9.39 7.00 6.22
C MET A 145 7.90 7.22 6.49
N GLY A 146 7.55 8.00 7.52
CA GLY A 146 6.18 8.21 7.95
C GLY A 146 5.44 6.88 8.12
N SER A 147 4.42 6.66 7.29
CA SER A 147 3.62 5.43 7.34
C SER A 147 4.26 4.17 6.74
N GLY A 148 5.51 4.27 6.27
CA GLY A 148 6.30 3.12 5.82
C GLY A 148 6.03 2.68 4.39
N THR A 149 5.66 3.58 3.47
CA THR A 149 5.34 3.21 2.09
C THR A 149 6.54 2.63 1.35
N VAL A 150 7.72 3.26 1.45
CA VAL A 150 8.96 2.78 0.82
C VAL A 150 9.40 1.42 1.38
N PRO A 151 9.58 1.22 2.70
CA PRO A 151 10.03 -0.07 3.22
C PRO A 151 8.99 -1.19 2.98
N LEU A 152 7.70 -0.88 2.95
CA LEU A 152 6.67 -1.85 2.60
C LEU A 152 6.74 -2.27 1.13
N GLU A 153 6.88 -1.34 0.19
CA GLU A 153 7.07 -1.66 -1.23
C GLU A 153 8.37 -2.43 -1.48
N ALA A 154 9.47 -2.01 -0.86
CA ALA A 154 10.74 -2.74 -0.93
C ALA A 154 10.58 -4.19 -0.43
N THR A 155 9.89 -4.39 0.70
CA THR A 155 9.59 -5.74 1.22
C THR A 155 8.78 -6.56 0.22
N LEU A 156 7.72 -5.98 -0.36
CA LEU A 156 6.91 -6.65 -1.39
C LEU A 156 7.74 -7.02 -2.62
N MET A 157 8.78 -6.26 -2.95
CA MET A 157 9.68 -6.49 -4.07
C MET A 157 10.82 -7.48 -3.77
N GLY A 158 11.00 -7.87 -2.51
CA GLY A 158 12.12 -8.70 -2.06
C GLY A 158 13.44 -7.91 -1.93
N ILE A 159 13.35 -6.61 -1.65
CA ILE A 159 14.48 -5.69 -1.49
C ILE A 159 14.64 -5.37 0.00
N ASN A 160 15.89 -5.29 0.47
CA ASN A 160 16.15 -4.91 1.86
C ASN A 160 15.79 -3.43 2.06
N SER A 161 15.27 -3.07 3.23
CA SER A 161 14.96 -1.67 3.51
C SER A 161 15.25 -1.27 4.95
N ILE A 162 15.63 0.00 5.11
CA ILE A 162 15.82 0.67 6.39
C ILE A 162 14.90 1.90 6.36
N GLY A 163 13.98 1.97 7.32
CA GLY A 163 13.08 3.11 7.48
C GLY A 163 13.36 3.80 8.82
N ILE A 164 13.48 5.12 8.80
CA ILE A 164 13.71 5.95 9.99
C ILE A 164 12.58 6.97 10.07
N ASP A 165 12.06 7.18 11.28
CA ASP A 165 11.11 8.26 11.57
C ASP A 165 11.27 8.70 13.03
N THR A 166 11.15 10.00 13.28
CA THR A 166 11.20 10.57 14.63
C THR A 166 9.98 10.16 15.45
N SER A 167 8.83 9.95 14.82
CA SER A 167 7.59 9.57 15.48
C SER A 167 7.61 8.07 15.81
N PRO A 168 7.60 7.69 17.10
CA PRO A 168 7.57 6.28 17.49
C PRO A 168 6.32 5.56 16.96
N PHE A 169 5.21 6.30 16.80
CA PHE A 169 3.98 5.76 16.21
C PHE A 169 4.12 5.46 14.72
N CYS A 170 4.85 6.28 13.96
CA CYS A 170 5.16 6.01 12.56
C CYS A 170 6.01 4.74 12.41
N VAL A 171 7.02 4.57 13.28
CA VAL A 171 7.84 3.35 13.36
C VAL A 171 6.98 2.11 13.63
N PHE A 172 6.10 2.17 14.63
CA PHE A 172 5.18 1.08 14.93
C PHE A 172 4.23 0.77 13.78
N MET A 173 3.62 1.81 13.18
CA MET A 173 2.69 1.65 12.07
C MET A 173 3.37 1.00 10.86
N ALA A 174 4.56 1.47 10.47
CA ALA A 174 5.33 0.90 9.38
C ALA A 174 5.66 -0.59 9.66
N LYS A 175 6.15 -0.89 10.87
CA LYS A 175 6.45 -2.25 11.31
C LYS A 175 5.23 -3.16 11.27
N ALA A 176 4.11 -2.75 11.85
CA ALA A 176 2.88 -3.54 11.87
C ALA A 176 2.32 -3.80 10.46
N LYS A 177 2.44 -2.84 9.53
CA LYS A 177 2.06 -3.04 8.13
C LYS A 177 2.93 -4.08 7.43
N ILE A 178 4.25 -4.03 7.64
CA ILE A 178 5.19 -4.99 7.06
C ILE A 178 4.99 -6.38 7.66
N GLU A 179 4.87 -6.47 8.99
CA GLU A 179 4.58 -7.72 9.70
C GLU A 179 3.25 -8.33 9.26
N GLY A 180 2.25 -7.52 8.93
CA GLY A 180 0.98 -7.97 8.39
C GLY A 180 1.09 -8.79 7.09
N LEU A 181 2.21 -8.71 6.37
CA LEU A 181 2.47 -9.55 5.18
C LEU A 181 2.77 -11.02 5.52
N ILE A 182 3.23 -11.30 6.75
CA ILE A 182 3.65 -12.63 7.21
C ILE A 182 2.78 -13.20 8.33
N VAL A 183 1.81 -12.42 8.83
CA VAL A 183 0.90 -12.87 9.89
C VAL A 183 0.07 -14.07 9.39
N PRO A 184 0.08 -15.21 10.12
CA PRO A 184 -0.70 -16.38 9.74
C PRO A 184 -2.21 -16.11 9.78
N LEU A 185 -2.91 -16.53 8.73
CA LEU A 185 -4.38 -16.43 8.69
C LEU A 185 -5.06 -17.24 9.80
N THR A 186 -4.42 -18.28 10.31
CA THR A 186 -4.91 -19.08 11.44
C THR A 186 -5.08 -18.21 12.69
N ASP A 187 -4.08 -17.41 13.01
CA ASP A 187 -4.05 -16.60 14.23
C ASP A 187 -5.10 -15.49 14.16
N ILE A 188 -5.27 -14.89 12.96
CA ILE A 188 -6.34 -13.93 12.70
C ILE A 188 -7.72 -14.58 12.84
N LYS A 189 -7.90 -15.82 12.36
CA LYS A 189 -9.18 -16.54 12.52
C LYS A 189 -9.48 -16.83 13.98
N VAL A 190 -8.49 -17.24 14.78
CA VAL A 190 -8.64 -17.45 16.22
C VAL A 190 -9.02 -16.15 16.91
N ALA A 191 -8.30 -15.06 16.64
CA ALA A 191 -8.62 -13.73 17.20
C ALA A 191 -10.04 -13.27 16.88
N LEU A 192 -10.57 -13.62 15.70
CA LEU A 192 -11.96 -13.34 15.31
C LEU A 192 -12.98 -14.26 15.99
N GLN A 193 -12.64 -15.54 16.20
CA GLN A 193 -13.49 -16.48 16.94
C GLN A 193 -13.59 -16.08 18.42
N GLU A 194 -12.47 -15.62 18.99
CA GLU A 194 -12.35 -15.14 20.35
C GLU A 194 -12.46 -13.60 20.42
N PHE A 195 -13.46 -13.04 19.74
CA PHE A 195 -13.57 -11.60 19.55
C PHE A 195 -13.61 -10.81 20.87
N ASP A 196 -14.43 -11.23 21.84
CA ASP A 196 -14.63 -10.47 23.08
C ASP A 196 -13.36 -10.37 23.93
N SER A 197 -12.61 -11.46 24.05
CA SER A 197 -11.33 -11.50 24.77
C SER A 197 -10.27 -10.71 24.01
N THR A 198 -10.16 -10.93 22.69
CA THR A 198 -9.26 -10.18 21.80
C THR A 198 -9.49 -8.67 21.92
N PHE A 199 -10.75 -8.24 21.86
CA PHE A 199 -11.14 -6.84 21.99
C PHE A 199 -10.78 -6.27 23.37
N LYS A 200 -11.10 -6.99 24.46
CA LYS A 200 -10.76 -6.58 25.83
C LYS A 200 -9.25 -6.39 26.00
N TYR A 201 -8.45 -7.34 25.51
CA TYR A 201 -6.99 -7.26 25.56
C TYR A 201 -6.48 -6.01 24.82
N LEU A 202 -6.89 -5.81 23.57
CA LEU A 202 -6.44 -4.67 22.76
C LEU A 202 -6.89 -3.32 23.35
N ALA A 203 -8.11 -3.25 23.88
CA ALA A 203 -8.62 -2.05 24.55
C ALA A 203 -7.84 -1.70 25.81
N GLN A 204 -7.49 -2.70 26.64
CA GLN A 204 -6.67 -2.50 27.84
C GLN A 204 -5.26 -2.02 27.46
N GLU A 205 -4.61 -2.68 26.50
CA GLU A 205 -3.28 -2.29 26.02
C GLU A 205 -3.26 -0.86 25.45
N ALA A 206 -4.27 -0.48 24.65
CA ALA A 206 -4.37 0.87 24.11
C ALA A 206 -4.59 1.93 25.20
N SER A 207 -5.32 1.60 26.28
CA SER A 207 -5.60 2.53 27.39
C SER A 207 -4.39 2.74 28.29
N VAL A 208 -3.52 1.74 28.43
CA VAL A 208 -2.24 1.88 29.12
C VAL A 208 -1.39 2.95 28.42
N GLY A 209 -1.38 2.98 27.08
CA GLY A 209 -0.68 4.01 26.32
C GLY A 209 -1.17 5.44 26.57
N GLU A 210 -2.47 5.65 26.79
CA GLU A 210 -3.06 6.98 27.00
C GLU A 210 -2.72 7.59 28.37
N SER A 211 -2.54 6.77 29.40
CA SER A 211 -2.24 7.22 30.77
C SER A 211 -0.80 7.72 30.95
N TYR A 212 0.13 7.33 30.08
CA TYR A 212 1.51 7.84 30.06
C TYR A 212 1.70 9.13 29.26
N ILE A 213 0.69 9.59 28.50
CA ILE A 213 0.80 10.82 27.67
C ILE A 213 0.65 12.09 28.55
N GLY A 214 0.30 11.93 29.82
CA GLY A 214 0.07 13.03 30.77
C GLY A 214 1.32 13.81 31.20
N ASN A 215 2.54 13.32 31.00
CA ASN A 215 3.78 14.06 31.26
C ASN A 215 4.93 13.44 30.43
N GLU A 216 5.51 14.25 29.54
CA GLU A 216 6.60 13.93 28.60
C GLU A 216 6.28 12.88 27.52
N GLN A 217 6.47 13.29 26.26
CA GLN A 217 6.37 12.40 25.10
C GLN A 217 7.44 11.30 25.19
N VAL A 218 7.08 10.12 24.68
CA VAL A 218 7.90 8.91 24.50
C VAL A 218 7.78 7.86 25.62
N SER A 219 6.74 7.02 25.57
CA SER A 219 6.78 5.66 26.16
C SER A 219 5.76 4.68 25.58
N LEU A 220 5.36 4.78 24.31
CA LEU A 220 4.48 3.78 23.70
C LEU A 220 5.25 2.51 23.24
N PHE A 221 6.58 2.60 23.07
CA PHE A 221 7.37 1.56 22.38
C PHE A 221 8.76 1.27 22.98
N LYS A 222 9.00 1.57 24.27
CA LYS A 222 10.18 1.02 24.96
C LYS A 222 9.98 -0.49 25.15
N SER A 223 11.02 -1.27 24.85
CA SER A 223 11.06 -2.73 25.03
C SER A 223 11.19 -3.17 26.49
N GLU A 224 10.72 -2.38 27.44
CA GLU A 224 10.74 -2.79 28.84
C GLU A 224 9.54 -3.68 29.12
N SER A 225 9.83 -4.86 29.65
CA SER A 225 8.85 -5.85 30.07
C SER A 225 7.91 -5.17 31.07
N PRO A 226 6.58 -5.18 30.84
CA PRO A 226 5.66 -4.61 31.81
C PRO A 226 5.83 -5.34 33.16
N PRO A 227 5.68 -4.64 34.30
CA PRO A 227 5.75 -5.27 35.62
C PRO A 227 4.74 -6.42 35.66
N SER A 228 5.19 -7.56 36.18
CA SER A 228 4.48 -8.85 36.14
C SER A 228 2.98 -8.68 36.39
N ARG A 229 2.19 -8.73 35.31
CA ARG A 229 0.74 -8.77 35.42
C ARG A 229 0.37 -10.08 36.09
N ARG A 230 -0.51 -10.00 37.10
CA ARG A 230 -1.15 -11.17 37.72
C ARG A 230 -1.65 -12.09 36.62
N ALA A 231 -1.48 -13.40 36.81
CA ALA A 231 -1.80 -14.48 35.88
C ALA A 231 -3.30 -14.56 35.56
N SER A 232 -3.80 -13.60 34.79
CA SER A 232 -5.17 -13.60 34.26
C SER A 232 -5.08 -13.68 32.74
N GLU A 233 -5.41 -14.86 32.22
CA GLU A 233 -5.60 -15.21 30.81
C GLU A 233 -4.37 -14.98 29.90
N ARG A 234 -3.51 -16.00 29.79
CA ARG A 234 -2.53 -16.06 28.70
C ARG A 234 -3.30 -16.26 27.40
N TYR A 235 -3.29 -15.26 26.54
CA TYR A 235 -3.79 -15.37 25.18
C TYR A 235 -2.65 -15.83 24.28
N GLU A 236 -2.61 -17.12 23.95
CA GLU A 236 -1.56 -17.74 23.13
C GLU A 236 -1.32 -16.99 21.81
N ILE A 237 -2.38 -16.45 21.18
CA ILE A 237 -2.30 -15.67 19.93
C ILE A 237 -1.46 -14.39 20.05
N PHE A 238 -1.33 -13.81 21.25
CA PHE A 238 -0.58 -12.57 21.48
C PHE A 238 0.86 -12.82 21.93
N GLU A 239 1.31 -14.08 22.00
CA GLU A 239 2.73 -14.42 22.14
C GLU A 239 3.51 -14.10 20.85
N ASN A 240 2.84 -14.18 19.69
CA ASN A 240 3.40 -13.72 18.43
C ASN A 240 3.32 -12.19 18.32
N GLN A 241 4.47 -11.53 18.42
CA GLN A 241 4.55 -10.07 18.39
C GLN A 241 4.04 -9.47 17.08
N SER A 242 4.23 -10.13 15.94
CA SER A 242 3.74 -9.66 14.64
C SER A 242 2.21 -9.69 14.57
N VAL A 243 1.60 -10.75 15.11
CA VAL A 243 0.13 -10.85 15.25
C VAL A 243 -0.39 -9.74 16.16
N LYS A 244 0.25 -9.54 17.32
CA LYS A 244 -0.09 -8.48 18.26
C LYS A 244 -0.02 -7.10 17.62
N ASN A 245 1.07 -6.76 16.94
CA ASN A 245 1.28 -5.46 16.31
C ASN A 245 0.25 -5.20 15.20
N TYR A 246 0.01 -6.20 14.35
CA TYR A 246 -0.96 -6.09 13.26
C TYR A 246 -2.39 -5.89 13.78
N LEU A 247 -2.83 -6.71 14.74
CA LEU A 247 -4.16 -6.59 15.36
C LEU A 247 -4.31 -5.28 16.14
N MET A 248 -3.26 -4.82 16.82
CA MET A 248 -3.25 -3.53 17.51
C MET A 248 -3.40 -2.37 16.54
N LEU A 249 -2.66 -2.35 15.43
CA LEU A 249 -2.82 -1.30 14.41
C LEU A 249 -4.23 -1.29 13.81
N ALA A 250 -4.79 -2.47 13.53
CA ALA A 250 -6.16 -2.60 13.03
C ALA A 250 -7.21 -2.11 14.05
N PHE A 251 -7.02 -2.43 15.33
CA PHE A 251 -7.86 -1.93 16.41
C PHE A 251 -7.81 -0.40 16.51
N LEU A 252 -6.61 0.20 16.46
CA LEU A 252 -6.43 1.65 16.53
C LEU A 252 -7.06 2.36 15.33
N ASP A 253 -6.98 1.78 14.13
CA ASP A 253 -7.64 2.32 12.94
C ASP A 253 -9.17 2.32 13.11
N ALA A 254 -9.73 1.20 13.57
CA ALA A 254 -11.16 1.07 13.83
C ALA A 254 -11.65 2.01 14.94
N LYS A 255 -10.91 2.13 16.05
CA LYS A 255 -11.19 3.08 17.15
C LYS A 255 -11.19 4.51 16.62
N GLY A 256 -10.15 4.90 15.89
CA GLY A 256 -10.04 6.25 15.31
C GLY A 256 -11.16 6.55 14.31
N TYR A 257 -11.59 5.56 13.51
CA TYR A 257 -12.74 5.72 12.62
C TYR A 257 -14.03 5.96 13.41
N ALA A 258 -14.30 5.16 14.45
CA ALA A 258 -15.49 5.28 15.28
C ALA A 258 -15.57 6.63 16.04
N GLU A 259 -14.44 7.15 16.50
CA GLU A 259 -14.38 8.47 17.14
C GLU A 259 -14.67 9.62 16.16
N ARG A 260 -14.13 9.53 14.93
CA ARG A 260 -14.38 10.54 13.88
C ARG A 260 -15.81 10.52 13.37
N SER A 261 -16.45 9.36 13.30
CA SER A 261 -17.83 9.25 12.83
C SER A 261 -18.83 9.82 13.83
N LYS A 262 -18.61 9.66 15.14
CA LYS A 262 -19.45 10.26 16.20
C LYS A 262 -19.43 11.79 16.22
N ARG A 263 -18.34 12.42 15.78
CA ARG A 263 -18.23 13.90 15.69
C ARG A 263 -19.03 14.52 14.55
N LYS A 264 -19.66 13.73 13.68
CA LYS A 264 -20.57 14.20 12.63
C LYS A 264 -22.03 14.15 13.08
N SER A 265 -22.38 14.91 14.11
CA SER A 265 -23.74 15.42 14.28
C SER A 265 -23.68 16.93 14.03
N PHE A 266 -24.09 17.34 12.83
CA PHE A 266 -24.43 18.74 12.55
C PHE A 266 -25.87 18.99 12.99
#